data_AF-A0A914RCJ1-F1
#
_entry.id   AF-A0A914RCJ1-F1
#
_cell.length_a   1.000
_cell.length_b   1.000
_cell.length_c   1.000
_cell.angle_alpha   90.00
_cell.angle_beta   90.00
_cell.angle_gamma   90.00
#
_symmetry.space_group_name_H-M   'P 1'
#
loop_
_entity.id
_entity.type
_entity.pdbx_description
1 polymer ?
#
loop_
_entity_poly.entity_id
_entity_poly.type
_entity_poly.pdbx_seq_one_letter_code
_entity_poly.pdbx_strand_id
1 'polypeptide(L)'
;MVRNFINALSKLARNKGVVLENEPQIERVPCDELEAHLRLLSSDPNNPTFVMYIDDREQSHDDLKLYEALYQIITQHVRGNTMREASEKPRTLENIVNKMNAKNFGQNYRIVPEIFA
;
A
#
# COMPACT_ATOMS: atom_id res chain seq x y z
N MET A 1 -2.15 15.14 -8.66
CA MET A 1 -2.64 13.78 -8.99
C MET A 1 -2.28 12.79 -7.88
N VAL A 2 -1.00 12.42 -7.70
CA VAL A 2 -0.56 11.50 -6.61
C VAL A 2 -0.95 11.99 -5.21
N ARG A 3 -0.74 13.27 -4.90
CA ARG A 3 -1.19 13.85 -3.61
C ARG A 3 -2.70 13.76 -3.38
N ASN A 4 -3.52 13.92 -4.42
CA ASN A 4 -4.98 13.83 -4.28
C ASN A 4 -5.38 12.39 -3.94
N PHE A 5 -4.76 11.42 -4.61
CA PHE A 5 -4.95 10.01 -4.31
C PHE A 5 -4.53 9.67 -2.88
N ILE A 6 -3.34 10.12 -2.43
CA ILE A 6 -2.87 9.91 -1.05
C ILE A 6 -3.84 10.55 -0.05
N ASN A 7 -4.30 11.77 -0.29
CA ASN A 7 -5.25 12.45 0.59
C ASN A 7 -6.57 11.67 0.70
N ALA A 8 -7.09 11.17 -0.42
CA ALA A 8 -8.29 10.35 -0.44
C ALA A 8 -8.08 9.03 0.31
N LEU A 9 -6.96 8.34 0.05
CA LEU A 9 -6.59 7.09 0.70
C LEU A 9 -6.45 7.26 2.21
N SER A 10 -5.69 8.26 2.66
CA SER A 10 -5.46 8.57 4.08
C SER A 10 -6.75 8.98 4.78
N LYS A 11 -7.65 9.70 4.10
CA LYS A 11 -8.99 10.00 4.65
C LYS A 11 -9.80 8.73 4.86
N LEU A 12 -9.85 7.83 3.86
CA LEU A 12 -10.59 6.57 3.98
C LEU A 12 -9.97 5.63 5.02
N ALA A 13 -8.64 5.52 5.06
CA ALA A 13 -7.91 4.73 6.04
C ALA A 13 -8.28 5.16 7.47
N ARG A 14 -8.21 6.46 7.77
CA ARG A 14 -8.61 7.02 9.07
C ARG A 14 -10.08 6.75 9.39
N ASN A 15 -10.98 6.90 8.43
CA ASN A 15 -12.40 6.60 8.63
C ASN A 15 -12.65 5.10 8.96
N LYS A 16 -11.75 4.21 8.55
CA LYS A 16 -11.78 2.78 8.87
C LYS A 16 -10.97 2.40 10.11
N GLY A 17 -10.40 3.37 10.83
CA GLY A 17 -9.58 3.14 12.01
C GLY A 17 -8.14 2.69 11.69
N VAL A 18 -7.69 2.79 10.44
CA VAL A 18 -6.29 2.54 10.06
C VAL A 18 -5.51 3.84 10.23
N VAL A 19 -4.57 3.85 11.16
CA VAL A 19 -3.73 5.02 11.48
C VAL A 19 -2.45 4.99 10.65
N LEU A 20 -2.18 6.09 9.95
CA LEU A 20 -0.89 6.34 9.32
C LEU A 20 -0.13 7.26 10.28
N GLU A 21 0.86 6.72 11.01
CA GLU A 21 1.56 7.45 12.08
C GLU A 21 2.30 8.68 11.56
N ASN A 22 2.87 8.56 10.36
CA ASN A 22 3.64 9.60 9.70
C ASN A 22 3.01 10.02 8.37
N GLU A 23 3.30 11.25 7.93
CA GLU A 23 2.91 11.67 6.58
C GLU A 23 3.68 10.83 5.53
N PRO A 24 2.99 10.26 4.52
CA PRO A 24 3.64 9.46 3.50
C PRO A 24 4.71 10.25 2.75
N GLN A 25 5.93 9.72 2.69
CA GLN A 25 6.98 10.26 1.84
C GLN A 25 6.70 9.90 0.38
N ILE A 26 6.83 10.88 -0.52
CA ILE A 26 6.55 10.73 -1.94
C ILE A 26 7.83 10.93 -2.72
N GLU A 27 8.28 9.87 -3.37
CA GLU A 27 9.52 9.86 -4.14
C GLU A 27 9.26 9.37 -5.57
N ARG A 28 10.06 9.88 -6.52
CA ARG A 28 10.06 9.40 -7.90
C ARG A 28 11.30 8.54 -8.09
N VAL A 29 11.11 7.23 -8.16
CA VAL A 29 12.19 6.26 -8.32
C VAL A 29 12.12 5.67 -9.74
N PRO A 30 13.18 5.82 -10.55
CA PRO A 30 13.33 5.11 -11.82
C PRO A 30 13.22 3.59 -11.63
N CYS A 31 12.74 2.85 -12.65
CA CYS A 31 12.62 1.39 -12.49
C CYS A 31 13.94 0.72 -12.17
N ASP A 32 14.96 1.06 -12.94
CA ASP A 32 16.30 0.51 -12.86
C ASP A 32 16.96 0.75 -11.50
N GLU A 33 16.45 1.71 -10.73
CA GLU A 33 16.89 2.02 -9.37
C GLU A 33 15.96 1.42 -8.28
N LEU A 34 14.84 0.79 -8.65
CA LEU A 34 13.83 0.31 -7.70
C LEU A 34 14.39 -0.71 -6.71
N GLU A 35 15.15 -1.70 -7.19
CA GLU A 35 15.75 -2.72 -6.33
C GLU A 35 16.71 -2.09 -5.31
N ALA A 36 17.63 -1.24 -5.78
CA ALA A 36 18.60 -0.56 -4.93
C ALA A 36 17.92 0.31 -3.87
N HIS A 37 16.85 1.00 -4.26
CA HIS A 37 16.05 1.83 -3.35
C HIS A 37 15.32 0.99 -2.29
N LEU A 38 14.64 -0.09 -2.66
CA LEU A 38 13.96 -0.98 -1.70
C LEU A 38 14.96 -1.64 -0.75
N ARG A 39 16.11 -2.06 -1.26
CA ARG A 39 17.20 -2.61 -0.44
C ARG A 39 17.72 -1.58 0.58
N LEU A 40 17.85 -0.31 0.19
CA LEU A 40 18.21 0.75 1.13
C LEU A 40 17.15 0.93 2.22
N LEU A 41 15.86 0.95 1.86
CA LEU A 41 14.77 1.05 2.82
C LEU A 41 14.73 -0.14 3.80
N SER A 42 15.05 -1.35 3.33
CA SER A 42 15.12 -2.54 4.21
C SER A 42 16.30 -2.54 5.19
N SER A 43 17.28 -1.66 5.01
CA SER A 43 18.51 -1.68 5.82
C SER A 43 18.32 -1.11 7.23
N ASP A 44 17.22 -0.39 7.50
CA ASP A 44 16.86 0.10 8.82
C ASP A 44 15.79 -0.79 9.49
N PRO A 45 16.18 -1.73 10.37
CA PRO A 45 15.23 -2.62 11.04
C PRO A 45 14.30 -1.89 12.02
N ASN A 46 14.59 -0.65 12.41
CA ASN A 46 13.77 0.12 13.34
C ASN A 46 12.66 0.93 12.64
N ASN A 47 12.66 0.97 11.31
CA ASN A 47 11.70 1.73 10.53
C ASN A 47 11.00 0.83 9.50
N PRO A 48 10.10 -0.08 9.94
CA PRO A 48 9.38 -0.96 9.04
C PRO A 48 8.56 -0.11 8.04
N THR A 49 9.01 -0.13 6.79
CA THR A 49 8.46 0.75 5.75
C THR A 49 7.43 -0.01 4.92
N PHE A 50 6.20 0.51 4.88
CA PHE A 50 5.22 0.10 3.89
C PHE A 50 5.41 0.92 2.61
N VAL A 51 5.75 0.26 1.50
CA VAL A 51 6.02 0.93 0.23
C VAL A 51 4.84 0.79 -0.72
N MET A 52 4.24 1.91 -1.13
CA MET A 52 3.26 1.93 -2.21
C MET A 52 3.93 2.30 -3.53
N TYR A 53 4.08 1.34 -4.43
CA TYR A 53 4.67 1.58 -5.75
C TYR A 53 3.59 1.83 -6.79
N ILE A 54 3.72 2.94 -7.53
CA ILE A 54 2.75 3.36 -8.54
C ILE A 54 3.44 3.41 -9.90
N ASP A 55 3.06 2.52 -10.81
CA ASP A 55 3.49 2.57 -12.21
C ASP A 55 2.43 1.92 -13.14
N ASP A 56 2.68 1.90 -14.44
CA ASP A 56 1.76 1.34 -15.43
C ASP A 56 2.34 0.07 -16.12
N ARG A 57 3.42 -0.52 -15.58
CA ARG A 57 4.10 -1.67 -16.20
C ARG A 57 3.60 -2.99 -15.64
N GLU A 58 3.39 -3.95 -16.53
CA GLU A 58 2.91 -5.28 -16.16
C GLU A 58 3.96 -6.07 -15.36
N GLN A 59 5.23 -6.05 -15.81
CA GLN A 59 6.31 -6.82 -15.19
C GLN A 59 6.64 -6.38 -13.75
N SER A 60 6.37 -5.12 -13.41
CA SER A 60 6.74 -4.55 -12.11
C SER A 60 6.01 -5.18 -10.94
N HIS A 61 4.86 -5.82 -11.18
CA HIS A 61 4.18 -6.58 -10.13
C HIS A 61 5.05 -7.74 -9.63
N ASP A 62 5.58 -8.55 -10.55
CA ASP A 62 6.35 -9.74 -10.21
C ASP A 62 7.72 -9.35 -9.64
N ASP A 63 8.33 -8.30 -10.17
CA ASP A 63 9.59 -7.76 -9.64
C ASP A 63 9.41 -7.29 -8.19
N LEU A 64 8.32 -6.56 -7.88
CA LEU A 64 7.99 -6.18 -6.51
C LEU A 64 7.81 -7.38 -5.59
N LYS A 65 7.19 -8.46 -6.06
CA LYS A 65 7.03 -9.70 -5.28
C LYS A 65 8.35 -10.39 -5.00
N LEU A 66 9.28 -10.37 -5.94
CA LEU A 66 10.63 -10.83 -5.72
C LEU A 66 11.33 -9.99 -4.64
N TYR A 67 11.24 -8.66 -4.72
CA TYR A 67 11.87 -7.77 -3.75
C TYR A 67 11.26 -7.85 -2.34
N GLU A 68 9.94 -8.05 -2.22
CA GLU A 68 9.28 -8.36 -0.95
C GLU A 68 9.94 -9.57 -0.26
N ALA A 69 10.21 -10.63 -1.02
CA ALA A 69 10.83 -11.85 -0.49
C ALA A 69 12.32 -11.66 -0.16
N LEU A 70 13.07 -10.95 -1.01
CA LEU A 70 14.51 -10.74 -0.83
C LEU A 70 14.86 -9.78 0.32
N TYR A 71 14.06 -8.72 0.49
CA TYR A 71 14.37 -7.62 1.41
C TYR A 71 13.40 -7.51 2.58
N GLN A 72 12.45 -8.44 2.69
CA GLN A 72 11.46 -8.49 3.78
C GLN A 72 10.68 -7.18 3.96
N ILE A 73 10.44 -6.47 2.85
CA ILE A 73 9.70 -5.21 2.83
C ILE A 73 8.26 -5.45 2.42
N ILE A 74 7.31 -4.73 3.01
CA ILE A 74 5.90 -4.83 2.66
C ILE A 74 5.61 -3.83 1.54
N THR A 75 5.19 -4.32 0.36
CA THR A 75 4.84 -3.45 -0.76
C THR A 75 3.37 -3.52 -1.15
N GLN A 76 2.89 -2.49 -1.83
CA GLN A 76 1.61 -2.48 -2.52
C GLN A 76 1.77 -1.81 -3.89
N HIS A 77 1.64 -2.62 -4.94
CA HIS A 77 1.56 -2.13 -6.31
C HIS A 77 0.18 -1.53 -6.61
N VAL A 78 0.14 -0.34 -7.21
CA VAL A 78 -1.07 0.33 -7.69
C VAL A 78 -0.81 0.79 -9.12
N ARG A 79 -1.67 0.39 -10.07
CA ARG A 79 -1.54 0.87 -11.44
C ARG A 79 -1.79 2.38 -11.52
N GLY A 80 -1.09 3.10 -12.39
CA GLY A 80 -1.30 4.53 -12.62
C GLY A 80 -2.75 4.87 -12.97
N ASN A 81 -3.40 4.07 -13.82
CA ASN A 81 -4.84 4.21 -14.11
C ASN A 81 -5.71 4.05 -12.84
N THR A 82 -5.41 3.04 -12.01
CA THR A 82 -6.14 2.83 -10.74
C THR A 82 -5.96 4.02 -9.80
N MET A 83 -4.75 4.57 -9.69
CA MET A 83 -4.47 5.76 -8.86
C MET A 83 -5.27 6.98 -9.34
N ARG A 84 -5.37 7.18 -10.66
CA ARG A 84 -6.12 8.29 -11.27
C ARG A 84 -7.62 8.23 -10.97
N GLU A 85 -8.20 7.03 -11.02
CA GLU A 85 -9.66 6.83 -10.90
C GLU A 85 -10.13 6.53 -9.48
N ALA A 86 -9.23 6.14 -8.56
CA ALA A 86 -9.61 5.64 -7.24
C ALA A 86 -10.40 6.65 -6.40
N SER A 87 -10.20 7.96 -6.59
CA SER A 87 -10.99 9.00 -5.91
C SER A 87 -12.46 9.01 -6.31
N GLU A 88 -12.77 8.56 -7.53
CA GLU A 88 -14.14 8.51 -8.08
C GLU A 88 -14.79 7.14 -7.91
N LYS A 89 -13.98 6.13 -7.56
CA LYS A 89 -14.41 4.73 -7.38
C LYS A 89 -14.20 4.29 -5.92
N PRO A 90 -15.15 4.55 -5.01
CA PRO A 90 -15.00 4.28 -3.58
C PRO A 90 -14.57 2.85 -3.26
N ARG A 91 -15.13 1.85 -3.98
CA ARG A 91 -14.78 0.43 -3.81
C ARG A 91 -13.32 0.13 -4.15
N THR A 92 -12.76 0.80 -5.14
CA THR A 92 -11.35 0.64 -5.53
C THR A 92 -10.44 1.11 -4.40
N LEU A 93 -10.70 2.31 -3.88
CA LEU A 93 -9.93 2.87 -2.77
C LEU A 93 -10.08 2.03 -1.51
N GLU A 94 -11.28 1.53 -1.24
CA GLU A 94 -11.57 0.62 -0.13
C GLU A 94 -10.76 -0.66 -0.21
N ASN A 95 -10.67 -1.28 -1.39
CA ASN A 95 -9.87 -2.47 -1.61
C ASN A 95 -8.37 -2.22 -1.35
N ILE A 96 -7.86 -1.03 -1.71
CA ILE A 96 -6.46 -0.66 -1.44
C ILE A 96 -6.25 -0.52 0.08
N VAL A 97 -7.13 0.18 0.79
CA VAL A 97 -7.05 0.32 2.26
C VAL A 97 -7.13 -1.04 2.96
N ASN A 98 -8.06 -1.90 2.55
CA ASN A 98 -8.21 -3.23 3.14
C ASN A 98 -6.95 -4.09 2.93
N LYS A 99 -6.32 -4.03 1.74
CA LYS A 99 -5.04 -4.72 1.47
C LYS A 99 -3.89 -4.15 2.30
N MET A 100 -3.80 -2.83 2.42
CA MET A 100 -2.80 -2.17 3.26
C MET A 100 -2.94 -2.60 4.73
N ASN A 101 -4.17 -2.61 5.26
CA ASN A 101 -4.43 -3.04 6.63
C ASN A 101 -4.05 -4.52 6.85
N ALA A 102 -4.52 -5.42 5.97
CA ALA A 102 -4.25 -6.85 6.08
C ALA A 102 -2.75 -7.19 5.97
N LYS A 103 -2.01 -6.48 5.10
CA LYS A 103 -0.55 -6.64 4.98
C LYS A 103 0.21 -6.18 6.22
N ASN A 104 -0.32 -5.21 6.95
CA ASN A 104 0.22 -4.75 8.23
C ASN A 104 -0.46 -5.45 9.41
N PHE A 105 -0.88 -6.71 9.23
CA PHE A 105 -1.47 -7.57 10.28
C PHE A 105 -2.78 -7.07 10.88
N GLY A 106 -3.41 -6.05 10.29
CA GLY A 106 -4.70 -5.54 10.72
C GLY A 106 -5.86 -6.42 10.25
N GLN A 107 -6.92 -6.47 11.06
CA GLN A 107 -8.13 -7.22 10.75
C GLN A 107 -9.21 -6.29 10.17
N ASN A 108 -9.66 -6.56 8.93
CA ASN A 108 -10.68 -5.73 8.27
C ASN A 108 -12.10 -6.02 8.75
N TYR A 109 -12.38 -7.27 9.11
CA TYR A 109 -13.72 -7.72 9.47
C TYR A 109 -13.65 -8.70 10.63
N ARG A 110 -14.60 -8.60 11.55
CA ARG A 110 -14.84 -9.61 12.58
C ARG A 110 -16.02 -10.47 12.17
N ILE A 111 -15.92 -11.76 12.45
CA ILE A 111 -17.07 -12.68 12.34
C ILE A 111 -17.93 -12.46 13.59
N VAL A 112 -19.22 -12.25 13.41
CA VAL A 112 -20.19 -12.22 14.52
C VAL A 112 -20.85 -13.60 14.55
N PRO A 113 -20.64 -14.40 15.61
CA PRO A 113 -21.24 -15.73 15.71
C PRO A 113 -22.77 -15.64 15.74
N GLU A 114 -23.44 -16.60 15.09
CA GLU A 114 -24.89 -16.76 15.23
C GLU A 114 -25.22 -17.26 16.64
N ILE A 115 -26.16 -16.59 17.30
CA ILE A 115 -26.68 -17.02 18.60
C ILE A 115 -27.86 -17.95 18.30
N PHE A 116 -27.62 -19.26 18.40
CA PHE A 116 -28.72 -20.23 18.42
C PHE A 116 -29.29 -20.26 19.83
N ALA A 117 -30.49 -19.69 20.00
CA ALA A 117 -31.27 -19.70 21.23
C ALA A 117 -32.23 -20.90 21.26
#